data_AF-A0A838EWC3-F1
#
_entry.id   AF-A0A838EWC3-F1
#
_cell.length_a   1.000
_cell.length_b   1.000
_cell.length_c   1.000
_cell.angle_alpha   90.00
_cell.angle_beta   90.00
_cell.angle_gamma   90.00
#
_symmetry.space_group_name_H-M   'P 1'
#
loop_
_entity.id
_entity.type
_entity.pdbx_description
1 polymer ?
#
loop_
_entity_poly.entity_id
_entity_poly.type
_entity_poly.pdbx_seq_one_letter_code
_entity_poly.pdbx_strand_id
1 'polypeptide(L)'
;GGGMVCPNEVLSKHYDVIRYSYRLIALSYLLEGQWHMNMMSKHFIQTKGCNFDFNKFIDNCRPQNTEMKKFVGLLKKHKPRYEESLPKTYIKSDWLKDFYKKDFKYYSHYRMDTACKGKCEQKDLEANFKKVCEQDESLMTLICSEMDDIYGISESTDAYSLIGLSNIINTYNGQSEALGCLRRFSEVMSHREVKYQVFPQLFPTMRAHLQNQYKERFLQGRVFFYGSGKEFEEKGLSNLYVMEQPFKIVALDEEKPLPPVEAPKVVEAPKVEVKKVVAKVEPVVKKAEIVEIHGPTKSAFLQAAEVRQAQNLEMVEVDMLKLKYDYVFTLNMINNLSAKLKKFMTREALTEMVTYDKLGSKEGPVPLLFLKFMIDMQEHTGLYNMVTIIGDEFFVSNEIDPTFKTEPERVKILNNSTTNNQWQIYVVRPN
;
A
#
# COMPACT_ATOMS: atom_id res chain seq x y z
N GLY A 1 16.65 -19.23 14.33
CA GLY A 1 17.70 -18.70 13.44
C GLY A 1 17.47 -19.26 12.06
N GLY A 2 17.36 -18.42 11.03
CA GLY A 2 17.07 -18.85 9.65
C GLY A 2 16.83 -17.69 8.65
N GLY A 3 16.34 -16.53 9.09
CA GLY A 3 15.92 -15.43 8.21
C GLY A 3 17.01 -14.56 7.53
N MET A 4 18.25 -15.04 7.38
CA MET A 4 19.32 -14.27 6.69
C MET A 4 19.89 -14.96 5.44
N VAL A 5 19.44 -16.18 5.13
CA VAL A 5 19.93 -16.95 3.98
C VAL A 5 18.81 -17.03 2.96
N CYS A 6 19.11 -16.69 1.71
CA CYS A 6 18.19 -16.82 0.59
C CYS A 6 18.70 -17.91 -0.36
N PRO A 7 18.06 -19.08 -0.44
CA PRO A 7 18.43 -20.13 -1.39
C PRO A 7 18.31 -19.68 -2.86
N ASN A 8 19.01 -20.37 -3.78
CA ASN A 8 18.93 -20.06 -5.22
C ASN A 8 17.51 -20.15 -5.77
N GLU A 9 16.77 -21.18 -5.34
CA GLU A 9 15.40 -21.44 -5.79
C GLU A 9 14.47 -20.29 -5.38
N VAL A 10 14.60 -19.81 -4.15
CA VAL A 10 13.83 -18.67 -3.63
C VAL A 10 14.20 -17.38 -4.34
N LEU A 11 15.50 -17.11 -4.50
CA LEU A 11 15.99 -15.92 -5.20
C LEU A 11 15.48 -15.89 -6.66
N SER A 12 15.53 -17.03 -7.34
CA SER A 12 15.06 -17.15 -8.72
C SER A 12 13.56 -16.93 -8.83
N LYS A 13 12.78 -17.43 -7.87
CA LYS A 13 11.31 -17.24 -7.83
C LYS A 13 10.91 -15.78 -7.67
N HIS A 14 11.69 -14.99 -6.93
CA HIS A 14 11.39 -13.60 -6.61
C HIS A 14 12.22 -12.58 -7.40
N TYR A 15 13.01 -13.03 -8.37
CA TYR A 15 13.95 -12.22 -9.14
C TYR A 15 13.31 -10.95 -9.71
N ASP A 16 12.18 -11.08 -10.42
CA ASP A 16 11.52 -9.95 -11.09
C ASP A 16 10.95 -8.94 -10.09
N VAL A 17 10.39 -9.42 -8.98
CA VAL A 17 9.80 -8.54 -7.95
C VAL A 17 10.88 -7.80 -7.17
N ILE A 18 12.01 -8.46 -6.89
CA ILE A 18 13.16 -7.81 -6.26
C ILE A 18 13.74 -6.75 -7.20
N ARG A 19 13.96 -7.07 -8.48
CA ARG A 19 14.44 -6.11 -9.47
C ARG A 19 13.50 -4.92 -9.63
N TYR A 20 12.19 -5.19 -9.69
CA TYR A 20 11.16 -4.16 -9.71
C TYR A 20 11.22 -3.25 -8.48
N SER A 21 11.45 -3.80 -7.29
CA SER A 21 11.57 -3.01 -6.05
C SER A 21 12.71 -1.99 -6.11
N TYR A 22 13.87 -2.38 -6.67
CA TYR A 22 15.00 -1.49 -6.89
C TYR A 22 14.73 -0.42 -7.95
N ARG A 23 14.10 -0.80 -9.07
CA ARG A 23 13.66 0.16 -10.09
C ARG A 23 12.66 1.17 -9.52
N LEU A 24 11.71 0.70 -8.72
CA LEU A 24 10.69 1.53 -8.10
C LEU A 24 11.29 2.56 -7.15
N ILE A 25 12.21 2.16 -6.26
CA ILE A 25 12.86 3.12 -5.34
C ILE A 25 13.74 4.11 -6.09
N ALA A 26 14.51 3.66 -7.10
CA ALA A 26 15.34 4.54 -7.92
C ALA A 26 14.49 5.59 -8.64
N LEU A 27 13.40 5.16 -9.29
CA LEU A 27 12.50 6.03 -10.02
C LEU A 27 11.78 7.00 -9.09
N SER A 28 11.37 6.55 -7.90
CA SER A 28 10.75 7.40 -6.89
C SER A 28 11.68 8.52 -6.43
N TYR A 29 12.94 8.20 -6.13
CA TYR A 29 13.93 9.19 -5.73
C TYR A 29 14.34 10.15 -6.85
N LEU A 30 14.48 9.65 -8.08
CA LEU A 30 14.74 10.50 -9.24
C LEU A 30 13.58 11.46 -9.48
N LEU A 31 12.33 11.03 -9.33
CA LEU A 31 11.15 11.90 -9.44
C LEU A 31 11.14 13.02 -8.40
N GLU A 32 11.43 12.68 -7.13
CA GLU A 32 11.59 13.69 -6.07
C GLU A 32 12.69 14.69 -6.42
N GLY A 33 13.83 14.21 -6.90
CA GLY A 33 14.93 15.05 -7.35
C GLY A 33 14.57 15.95 -8.52
N GLN A 34 13.88 15.42 -9.52
CA GLN A 34 13.47 16.13 -10.73
C GLN A 34 12.47 17.24 -10.41
N TRP A 35 11.49 16.95 -9.54
CA TRP A 35 10.57 17.97 -9.07
C TRP A 35 11.28 19.06 -8.27
N HIS A 36 12.20 18.68 -7.38
CA HIS A 36 13.02 19.64 -6.64
C HIS A 36 13.82 20.53 -7.60
N MET A 37 14.48 19.96 -8.61
CA MET A 37 15.24 20.71 -9.63
C MET A 37 14.35 21.67 -10.44
N ASN A 38 13.16 21.24 -10.85
CA ASN A 38 12.17 22.08 -11.53
C ASN A 38 11.74 23.27 -10.65
N MET A 39 11.45 23.02 -9.38
CA MET A 39 11.06 24.03 -8.40
C MET A 39 12.18 25.06 -8.18
N MET A 40 13.42 24.61 -7.99
CA MET A 40 14.60 25.49 -7.89
C MET A 40 14.82 26.33 -9.14
N SER A 41 14.68 25.72 -10.33
CA SER A 41 14.83 26.44 -11.60
C SER A 41 13.73 27.47 -11.82
N LYS A 42 12.50 27.21 -11.39
CA LYS A 42 11.40 28.19 -11.41
C LYS A 42 11.70 29.37 -10.49
N HIS A 43 12.20 29.08 -9.29
CA HIS A 43 12.47 30.08 -8.27
C HIS A 43 13.65 30.98 -8.62
N PHE A 44 14.72 30.46 -9.24
CA PHE A 44 15.95 31.23 -9.50
C PHE A 44 16.21 31.63 -10.95
N ILE A 45 15.70 30.87 -11.92
CA ILE A 45 16.07 30.99 -13.35
C ILE A 45 14.80 31.06 -14.23
N GLN A 46 13.63 31.35 -13.64
CA GLN A 46 12.37 31.56 -14.36
C GLN A 46 12.09 30.47 -15.42
N THR A 47 12.26 29.19 -15.06
CA THR A 47 12.07 27.98 -15.92
C THR A 47 13.11 27.67 -16.99
N LYS A 48 14.13 28.50 -17.23
CA LYS A 48 15.09 28.24 -18.34
C LYS A 48 16.09 27.10 -18.08
N GLY A 49 16.27 26.70 -16.82
CA GLY A 49 17.13 25.59 -16.44
C GLY A 49 16.42 24.24 -16.56
N CYS A 50 15.49 23.95 -15.68
CA CYS A 50 14.71 22.71 -15.65
C CYS A 50 13.22 23.03 -15.79
N ASN A 51 12.58 22.46 -16.80
CA ASN A 51 11.15 22.57 -17.04
C ASN A 51 10.55 21.16 -17.19
N PHE A 52 10.50 20.46 -16.07
CA PHE A 52 9.98 19.10 -16.03
C PHE A 52 8.46 19.09 -16.18
N ASP A 53 7.97 18.36 -17.19
CA ASP A 53 6.56 18.06 -17.41
C ASP A 53 6.29 16.58 -17.09
N PHE A 54 5.61 16.37 -15.97
CA PHE A 54 5.29 15.03 -15.49
C PHE A 54 4.43 14.24 -16.47
N ASN A 55 3.45 14.87 -17.13
CA ASN A 55 2.57 14.15 -18.06
C ASN A 55 3.35 13.69 -19.28
N LYS A 56 4.19 14.58 -19.84
CA LYS A 56 5.05 14.26 -20.98
C LYS A 56 6.03 13.12 -20.64
N PHE A 57 6.67 13.19 -19.47
CA PHE A 57 7.56 12.13 -19.01
C PHE A 57 6.82 10.78 -18.91
N ILE A 58 5.67 10.76 -18.23
CA ILE A 58 4.90 9.54 -18.04
C ILE A 58 4.34 8.97 -19.36
N ASP A 59 4.04 9.83 -20.34
CA ASP A 59 3.65 9.40 -21.68
C ASP A 59 4.80 8.86 -22.53
N ASN A 60 6.05 9.13 -22.17
CA ASN A 60 7.23 8.55 -22.79
C ASN A 60 7.61 7.17 -22.21
N CYS A 61 7.08 6.80 -21.05
CA CYS A 61 7.32 5.50 -20.45
C CYS A 61 6.74 4.36 -21.31
N ARG A 62 7.51 3.28 -21.49
CA ARG A 62 7.13 2.06 -22.22
C ARG A 62 7.31 0.82 -21.34
N PRO A 63 6.54 0.70 -20.24
CA PRO A 63 6.71 -0.39 -19.29
C PRO A 63 6.41 -1.76 -19.93
N GLN A 64 7.17 -2.78 -19.58
CA GLN A 64 7.10 -4.11 -20.18
C GLN A 64 6.39 -5.11 -19.26
N ASN A 65 6.82 -5.19 -18.02
CA ASN A 65 6.29 -6.08 -17.00
C ASN A 65 4.96 -5.56 -16.42
N THR A 66 4.21 -6.46 -15.80
CA THR A 66 2.87 -6.15 -15.26
C THR A 66 2.91 -5.13 -14.13
N GLU A 67 3.89 -5.19 -13.23
CA GLU A 67 3.99 -4.31 -12.06
C GLU A 67 4.31 -2.86 -12.47
N MET A 68 5.27 -2.67 -13.38
CA MET A 68 5.65 -1.36 -13.90
C MET A 68 4.52 -0.76 -14.76
N LYS A 69 3.80 -1.59 -15.53
CA LYS A 69 2.59 -1.15 -16.26
C LYS A 69 1.53 -0.60 -15.31
N LYS A 70 1.25 -1.32 -14.22
CA LYS A 70 0.32 -0.88 -13.18
C LYS A 70 0.79 0.42 -12.52
N PHE A 71 2.06 0.47 -12.10
CA PHE A 71 2.65 1.64 -11.49
C PHE A 71 2.53 2.89 -12.38
N VAL A 72 2.97 2.81 -13.64
CA VAL A 72 2.84 3.90 -14.60
C VAL A 72 1.37 4.27 -14.83
N GLY A 73 0.47 3.30 -14.89
CA GLY A 73 -0.98 3.53 -14.97
C GLY A 73 -1.54 4.30 -13.77
N LEU A 74 -1.12 3.95 -12.55
CA LEU A 74 -1.49 4.67 -11.32
C LEU A 74 -0.94 6.09 -11.31
N LEU A 75 0.30 6.30 -11.77
CA LEU A 75 0.86 7.63 -11.93
C LEU A 75 0.09 8.49 -12.93
N LYS A 76 -0.32 7.91 -14.08
CA LYS A 76 -1.19 8.58 -15.07
C LYS A 76 -2.54 8.97 -14.48
N LYS A 77 -3.15 8.08 -13.69
CA LYS A 77 -4.46 8.28 -13.07
C LYS A 77 -4.42 9.35 -11.99
N HIS A 78 -3.46 9.26 -11.07
CA HIS A 78 -3.45 10.08 -9.85
C HIS A 78 -2.70 11.40 -10.01
N LYS A 79 -1.79 11.52 -10.98
CA LYS A 79 -1.03 12.75 -11.27
C LYS A 79 -0.47 13.41 -9.99
N PRO A 80 0.36 12.68 -9.22
CA PRO A 80 0.88 13.17 -7.94
C PRO A 80 1.54 14.55 -8.12
N ARG A 81 1.24 15.47 -7.21
CA ARG A 81 1.74 16.84 -7.24
C ARG A 81 2.93 17.02 -6.31
N TYR A 82 3.84 17.87 -6.75
CA TYR A 82 4.94 18.36 -5.93
C TYR A 82 4.55 19.69 -5.29
N GLU A 83 4.26 19.66 -4.00
CA GLU A 83 3.82 20.84 -3.23
C GLU A 83 4.89 21.27 -2.23
N GLU A 84 6.10 21.52 -2.71
CA GLU A 84 7.07 22.26 -1.92
C GLU A 84 7.19 23.69 -2.42
N SER A 85 7.30 24.61 -1.47
CA SER A 85 7.61 26.01 -1.75
C SER A 85 8.84 26.41 -0.96
N LEU A 86 9.76 27.10 -1.63
CA LEU A 86 10.86 27.75 -0.94
C LEU A 86 10.38 29.02 -0.25
N PRO A 87 10.99 29.39 0.90
CA PRO A 87 10.80 30.72 1.45
C PRO A 87 11.10 31.78 0.39
N LYS A 88 10.22 32.76 0.22
CA LYS A 88 10.44 33.87 -0.73
C LYS A 88 11.75 34.63 -0.46
N THR A 89 12.23 34.57 0.77
CA THR A 89 13.48 35.17 1.23
C THR A 89 14.73 34.41 0.78
N TYR A 90 14.62 33.13 0.39
CA TYR A 90 15.75 32.35 -0.08
C TYR A 90 16.04 32.70 -1.54
N ILE A 91 17.12 33.44 -1.79
CA ILE A 91 17.44 33.95 -3.13
C ILE A 91 18.64 33.20 -3.75
N LYS A 92 18.83 33.38 -5.06
CA LYS A 92 19.88 32.71 -5.84
C LYS A 92 21.29 32.90 -5.24
N SER A 93 21.58 34.07 -4.68
CA SER A 93 22.88 34.34 -4.04
C SER A 93 23.09 33.52 -2.77
N ASP A 94 22.04 33.26 -1.99
CA ASP A 94 22.13 32.43 -0.79
C ASP A 94 22.39 30.98 -1.17
N TRP A 95 21.70 30.49 -2.20
CA TRP A 95 21.96 29.16 -2.76
C TRP A 95 23.40 29.02 -3.26
N LEU A 96 23.91 29.99 -4.01
CA LEU A 96 25.31 29.96 -4.47
C LEU A 96 26.29 30.00 -3.30
N LYS A 97 26.01 30.81 -2.28
CA LYS A 97 26.83 30.90 -1.07
C LYS A 97 26.88 29.56 -0.33
N ASP A 98 25.73 28.90 -0.15
CA ASP A 98 25.64 27.59 0.47
C ASP A 98 26.37 26.52 -0.38
N PHE A 99 26.19 26.56 -1.70
CA PHE A 99 26.87 25.70 -2.66
C PHE A 99 28.40 25.80 -2.58
N TYR A 100 28.97 27.00 -2.67
CA TYR A 100 30.42 27.19 -2.62
C TYR A 100 31.02 26.87 -1.25
N LYS A 101 30.24 27.03 -0.17
CA LYS A 101 30.64 26.62 1.17
C LYS A 101 30.54 25.12 1.43
N LYS A 102 30.04 24.34 0.46
CA LYS A 102 29.71 22.92 0.64
C LYS A 102 28.68 22.68 1.77
N ASP A 103 27.87 23.68 2.09
CA ASP A 103 26.75 23.58 3.05
C ASP A 103 25.50 23.10 2.30
N PHE A 104 25.51 21.82 1.91
CA PHE A 104 24.50 21.28 1.01
C PHE A 104 23.19 20.96 1.74
N LYS A 105 22.32 21.97 1.83
CA LYS A 105 20.97 21.86 2.44
C LYS A 105 19.90 21.21 1.55
N TYR A 106 20.06 21.32 0.23
CA TYR A 106 19.05 20.95 -0.76
C TYR A 106 19.62 19.94 -1.75
N TYR A 107 18.77 19.07 -2.30
CA TYR A 107 19.15 18.09 -3.31
C TYR A 107 19.86 18.73 -4.51
N SER A 108 19.40 19.91 -4.92
CA SER A 108 20.00 20.65 -6.03
C SER A 108 21.47 20.99 -5.81
N HIS A 109 21.93 21.21 -4.58
CA HIS A 109 23.35 21.45 -4.32
C HIS A 109 24.21 20.24 -4.69
N TYR A 110 23.84 19.05 -4.20
CA TYR A 110 24.58 17.81 -4.47
C TYR A 110 24.58 17.46 -5.94
N ARG A 111 23.41 17.60 -6.59
CA ARG A 111 23.29 17.25 -8.01
C ARG A 111 24.11 18.20 -8.88
N MET A 112 24.12 19.49 -8.56
CA MET A 112 24.94 20.48 -9.25
C MET A 112 26.43 20.30 -8.94
N ASP A 113 26.81 19.89 -7.74
CA ASP A 113 28.21 19.64 -7.38
C ASP A 113 28.81 18.51 -8.23
N THR A 114 28.02 17.45 -8.41
CA THR A 114 28.37 16.31 -9.27
C THR A 114 28.49 16.74 -10.73
N ALA A 115 27.54 17.52 -11.23
CA ALA A 115 27.51 17.96 -12.62
C ALA A 115 28.64 18.93 -12.96
N CYS A 116 28.94 19.87 -12.06
CA CYS A 116 29.94 20.91 -12.26
C CYS A 116 31.32 20.54 -11.68
N LYS A 117 31.50 19.35 -11.10
CA LYS A 117 32.73 18.90 -10.41
C LYS A 117 33.25 19.95 -9.40
N GLY A 118 32.34 20.58 -8.66
CA GLY A 118 32.64 21.63 -7.70
C GLY A 118 33.02 23.01 -8.25
N LYS A 119 33.00 23.22 -9.58
CA LYS A 119 33.35 24.48 -10.23
C LYS A 119 32.19 25.08 -11.02
N CYS A 120 31.03 25.23 -10.37
CA CYS A 120 29.85 25.76 -11.06
C CYS A 120 29.86 27.29 -11.07
N GLU A 121 30.33 27.92 -12.15
CA GLU A 121 30.26 29.38 -12.30
C GLU A 121 28.81 29.85 -12.47
N GLN A 122 28.50 31.05 -11.97
CA GLN A 122 27.14 31.59 -12.02
C GLN A 122 26.57 31.71 -13.44
N LYS A 123 27.44 31.97 -14.44
CA LYS A 123 27.07 32.08 -15.85
C LYS A 123 26.65 30.74 -16.47
N ASP A 124 27.20 29.63 -15.97
CA ASP A 124 26.97 28.29 -16.48
C ASP A 124 25.83 27.57 -15.73
N LEU A 125 25.26 28.22 -14.71
CA LEU A 125 24.27 27.62 -13.83
C LEU A 125 23.03 27.14 -14.61
N GLU A 126 22.51 27.96 -15.52
CA GLU A 126 21.35 27.61 -16.35
C GLU A 126 21.62 26.38 -17.22
N ALA A 127 22.75 26.36 -17.93
CA ALA A 127 23.15 25.25 -18.78
C ALA A 127 23.36 23.95 -17.96
N ASN A 128 23.94 24.05 -16.77
CA ASN A 128 24.16 22.91 -15.90
C ASN A 128 22.86 22.38 -15.29
N PHE A 129 21.94 23.26 -14.86
CA PHE A 129 20.59 22.86 -14.42
C PHE A 129 19.85 22.10 -15.52
N LYS A 130 19.91 22.60 -16.75
CA LYS A 130 19.30 21.96 -17.92
C LYS A 130 19.89 20.58 -18.19
N LYS A 131 21.22 20.50 -18.27
CA LYS A 131 21.94 19.24 -18.49
C LYS A 131 21.57 18.18 -17.44
N VAL A 132 21.56 18.56 -16.17
CA VAL A 132 21.20 17.65 -15.06
C VAL A 132 19.76 17.17 -15.19
N CYS A 133 18.84 18.10 -15.43
CA CYS A 133 17.41 17.81 -15.57
C CYS A 133 17.13 16.85 -16.73
N GLU A 134 17.81 17.04 -17.87
CA GLU A 134 17.72 16.16 -19.04
C GLU A 134 18.33 14.77 -18.78
N GLN A 135 19.46 14.70 -18.06
CA GLN A 135 20.08 13.44 -17.67
C GLN A 135 19.18 12.61 -16.75
N ASP A 136 18.60 13.25 -15.73
CA ASP A 136 17.74 12.59 -14.76
C ASP A 136 16.44 12.13 -15.45
N GLU A 137 15.83 12.96 -16.30
CA GLU A 137 14.63 12.59 -17.08
C GLU A 137 14.91 11.43 -18.06
N SER A 138 16.09 11.42 -18.70
CA SER A 138 16.51 10.31 -19.58
C SER A 138 16.65 9.00 -18.81
N LEU A 139 17.28 9.04 -17.63
CA LEU A 139 17.42 7.87 -16.77
C LEU A 139 16.06 7.41 -16.23
N MET A 140 15.20 8.33 -15.78
CA MET A 140 13.84 8.01 -15.37
C MET A 140 13.06 7.30 -16.49
N THR A 141 13.21 7.76 -17.73
CA THR A 141 12.56 7.16 -18.91
C THR A 141 13.07 5.76 -19.19
N LEU A 142 14.39 5.52 -19.07
CA LEU A 142 14.97 4.19 -19.17
C LEU A 142 14.38 3.24 -18.12
N ILE A 143 14.31 3.68 -16.86
CA ILE A 143 13.83 2.88 -15.73
C ILE A 143 12.34 2.55 -15.87
N CYS A 144 11.50 3.55 -16.13
CA CYS A 144 10.06 3.33 -16.26
C CYS A 144 9.69 2.53 -17.52
N SER A 145 10.59 2.47 -18.50
CA SER A 145 10.46 1.62 -19.70
C SER A 145 11.18 0.28 -19.57
N GLU A 146 11.81 0.02 -18.43
CA GLU A 146 12.57 -1.20 -18.12
C GLU A 146 13.70 -1.52 -19.09
N MET A 147 14.21 -0.49 -19.76
CA MET A 147 15.38 -0.53 -20.65
C MET A 147 16.68 -0.24 -19.90
N ASP A 148 16.60 -0.12 -18.57
CA ASP A 148 17.73 0.04 -17.68
C ASP A 148 18.39 -1.30 -17.32
N ASP A 149 19.66 -1.22 -16.93
CA ASP A 149 20.42 -2.32 -16.33
C ASP A 149 20.58 -2.12 -14.81
N ILE A 150 19.54 -1.61 -14.14
CA ILE A 150 19.48 -1.57 -12.68
C ILE A 150 19.10 -2.93 -12.17
N TYR A 151 19.84 -3.35 -11.14
CA TYR A 151 19.54 -4.54 -10.38
C TYR A 151 19.43 -4.19 -8.91
N GLY A 152 20.54 -4.15 -8.19
CA GLY A 152 20.56 -4.05 -6.74
C GLY A 152 20.94 -2.68 -6.19
N ILE A 153 21.22 -1.71 -7.06
CA ILE A 153 21.83 -0.43 -6.74
C ILE A 153 22.98 -0.65 -5.75
N SER A 154 23.91 -1.52 -6.16
CA SER A 154 24.93 -2.12 -5.31
C SER A 154 25.86 -1.11 -4.62
N GLU A 155 25.89 0.12 -5.12
CA GLU A 155 26.65 1.24 -4.56
C GLU A 155 25.90 2.00 -3.45
N SER A 156 24.65 1.63 -3.14
CA SER A 156 23.81 2.31 -2.15
C SER A 156 23.21 1.34 -1.14
N THR A 157 23.65 1.45 0.11
CA THR A 157 23.06 0.71 1.24
C THR A 157 21.68 1.25 1.63
N ASP A 158 21.41 2.51 1.30
CA ASP A 158 20.12 3.17 1.54
C ASP A 158 19.01 2.55 0.71
N ALA A 159 19.26 2.25 -0.58
CA ALA A 159 18.29 1.57 -1.44
C ALA A 159 17.81 0.25 -0.81
N TYR A 160 18.75 -0.58 -0.35
CA TYR A 160 18.45 -1.82 0.37
C TYR A 160 17.61 -1.55 1.64
N SER A 161 18.06 -0.60 2.48
CA SER A 161 17.37 -0.28 3.73
C SER A 161 15.94 0.23 3.51
N LEU A 162 15.73 1.08 2.51
CA LEU A 162 14.45 1.72 2.21
C LEU A 162 13.42 0.71 1.71
N ILE A 163 13.85 -0.22 0.84
CA ILE A 163 13.01 -1.33 0.37
C ILE A 163 12.69 -2.25 1.55
N GLY A 164 13.69 -2.61 2.36
CA GLY A 164 13.51 -3.48 3.53
C GLY A 164 12.53 -2.96 4.57
N LEU A 165 12.40 -1.64 4.69
CA LEU A 165 11.43 -0.98 5.58
C LEU A 165 10.04 -0.79 4.95
N SER A 166 9.86 -1.12 3.68
CA SER A 166 8.63 -0.84 2.95
C SER A 166 7.73 -2.06 2.82
N ASN A 167 6.44 -1.85 2.56
CA ASN A 167 5.46 -2.94 2.43
C ASN A 167 5.75 -3.88 1.24
N ILE A 168 6.51 -3.42 0.23
CA ILE A 168 6.85 -4.27 -0.92
C ILE A 168 7.64 -5.52 -0.49
N ILE A 169 8.34 -5.46 0.65
CA ILE A 169 9.11 -6.59 1.20
C ILE A 169 8.21 -7.81 1.42
N ASN A 170 6.95 -7.59 1.82
CA ASN A 170 6.02 -8.65 2.19
C ASN A 170 5.61 -9.50 0.98
N THR A 171 5.69 -8.94 -0.24
CA THR A 171 5.31 -9.63 -1.49
C THR A 171 6.24 -10.81 -1.83
N TYR A 172 7.41 -10.89 -1.19
CA TYR A 172 8.35 -12.00 -1.33
C TYR A 172 8.92 -12.46 0.03
N ASN A 173 8.21 -12.21 1.12
CA ASN A 173 8.63 -12.58 2.48
C ASN A 173 7.94 -13.84 3.02
N GLY A 174 7.76 -14.87 2.17
CA GLY A 174 7.00 -16.08 2.54
C GLY A 174 7.60 -16.89 3.69
N GLN A 175 8.92 -16.84 3.90
CA GLN A 175 9.63 -17.61 4.93
C GLN A 175 10.58 -16.75 5.79
N SER A 176 10.34 -15.43 5.88
CA SER A 176 11.24 -14.48 6.54
C SER A 176 12.62 -14.33 5.87
N GLU A 177 12.72 -14.65 4.58
CA GLU A 177 13.97 -14.64 3.81
C GLU A 177 14.17 -13.36 2.97
N ALA A 178 13.18 -12.46 2.92
CA ALA A 178 13.14 -11.36 1.96
C ALA A 178 14.35 -10.42 2.05
N LEU A 179 14.80 -10.07 3.27
CA LEU A 179 15.99 -9.23 3.47
C LEU A 179 17.27 -9.95 3.03
N GLY A 180 17.37 -11.25 3.30
CA GLY A 180 18.46 -12.08 2.79
C GLY A 180 18.47 -12.14 1.26
N CYS A 181 17.29 -12.24 0.64
CA CYS A 181 17.16 -12.27 -0.81
C CYS A 181 17.49 -10.92 -1.45
N LEU A 182 17.07 -9.79 -0.87
CA LEU A 182 17.45 -8.46 -1.33
C LEU A 182 18.97 -8.27 -1.32
N ARG A 183 19.61 -8.56 -0.18
CA ARG A 183 21.07 -8.43 -0.05
C ARG A 183 21.79 -9.30 -1.07
N ARG A 184 21.41 -10.57 -1.14
CA ARG A 184 22.01 -11.55 -2.05
C ARG A 184 21.79 -11.19 -3.52
N PHE A 185 20.63 -10.64 -3.86
CA PHE A 185 20.34 -10.14 -5.20
C PHE A 185 21.31 -9.03 -5.59
N SER A 186 21.52 -8.02 -4.73
CA SER A 186 22.47 -6.95 -4.99
C SER A 186 23.90 -7.47 -5.13
N GLU A 187 24.32 -8.42 -4.28
CA GLU A 187 25.65 -9.02 -4.35
C GLU A 187 25.86 -9.77 -5.67
N VAL A 188 24.94 -10.69 -6.00
CA VAL A 188 25.04 -11.53 -7.21
C VAL A 188 24.92 -10.70 -8.48
N MET A 189 24.07 -9.68 -8.51
CA MET A 189 23.82 -8.90 -9.73
C MET A 189 24.74 -7.70 -9.91
N SER A 190 25.57 -7.36 -8.91
CA SER A 190 26.51 -6.24 -8.96
C SER A 190 27.40 -6.21 -10.22
N HIS A 191 27.83 -7.37 -10.72
CA HIS A 191 28.67 -7.49 -11.91
C HIS A 191 27.94 -7.22 -13.24
N ARG A 192 26.60 -7.28 -13.26
CA ARG A 192 25.76 -7.00 -14.44
C ARG A 192 25.17 -5.61 -14.42
N GLU A 193 25.28 -4.92 -13.30
CA GLU A 193 24.65 -3.63 -13.08
C GLU A 193 25.43 -2.48 -13.72
N VAL A 194 24.72 -1.63 -14.47
CA VAL A 194 25.28 -0.36 -14.93
C VAL A 194 25.34 0.61 -13.75
N LYS A 195 26.53 1.17 -13.53
CA LYS A 195 26.77 2.17 -12.49
C LYS A 195 26.38 3.56 -12.97
N TYR A 196 25.25 4.05 -12.47
CA TYR A 196 24.80 5.41 -12.74
C TYR A 196 25.39 6.39 -11.73
N GLN A 197 26.12 7.41 -12.22
CA GLN A 197 26.83 8.40 -11.39
C GLN A 197 25.93 9.13 -10.37
N VAL A 198 24.62 9.19 -10.62
CA VAL A 198 23.67 9.88 -9.75
C VAL A 198 23.35 9.10 -8.47
N PHE A 199 23.35 7.76 -8.51
CA PHE A 199 22.84 6.94 -7.39
C PHE A 199 23.64 7.04 -6.09
N PRO A 200 24.98 7.02 -6.09
CA PRO A 200 25.76 7.09 -4.85
C PRO A 200 25.45 8.33 -4.00
N GLN A 201 25.07 9.45 -4.63
CA GLN A 201 24.71 10.69 -3.94
C GLN A 201 23.20 10.87 -3.80
N LEU A 202 22.41 10.42 -4.79
CA LEU A 202 20.95 10.55 -4.78
C LEU A 202 20.35 9.98 -3.51
N PHE A 203 20.70 8.75 -3.16
CA PHE A 203 20.08 8.07 -2.03
C PHE A 203 20.33 8.73 -0.67
N PRO A 204 21.59 8.96 -0.24
CA PRO A 204 21.83 9.57 1.07
C PRO A 204 21.30 11.01 1.14
N THR A 205 21.47 11.79 0.08
CA THR A 205 20.98 13.17 0.03
C THR A 205 19.46 13.24 0.03
N MET A 206 18.79 12.46 -0.82
CA MET A 206 17.34 12.49 -0.93
C MET A 206 16.70 11.93 0.34
N ARG A 207 17.25 10.87 0.92
CA ARG A 207 16.81 10.34 2.21
C ARG A 207 16.88 11.40 3.29
N ALA A 208 18.01 12.10 3.43
CA ALA A 208 18.17 13.17 4.41
C ALA A 208 17.18 14.33 4.16
N HIS A 209 17.00 14.73 2.90
CA HIS A 209 16.05 15.76 2.51
C HIS A 209 14.60 15.37 2.87
N LEU A 210 14.16 14.18 2.47
CA LEU A 210 12.83 13.66 2.76
C LEU A 210 12.61 13.45 4.26
N GLN A 211 13.64 13.02 5.00
CA GLN A 211 13.58 12.87 6.46
C GLN A 211 13.43 14.23 7.16
N ASN A 212 14.15 15.26 6.72
CA ASN A 212 14.02 16.60 7.29
C ASN A 212 12.66 17.21 6.99
N GLN A 213 12.16 17.02 5.77
CA GLN A 213 10.93 17.66 5.30
C GLN A 213 9.66 16.94 5.78
N TYR A 214 9.66 15.62 5.70
CA TYR A 214 8.48 14.78 5.90
C TYR A 214 8.62 13.79 7.07
N LYS A 215 9.72 13.85 7.82
CA LYS A 215 10.06 12.86 8.86
C LYS A 215 10.04 11.47 8.24
N GLU A 216 9.34 10.52 8.87
CA GLU A 216 9.27 9.14 8.39
C GLU A 216 8.18 8.89 7.32
N ARG A 217 7.38 9.91 6.94
CA ARG A 217 6.15 9.72 6.14
C ARG A 217 6.41 9.27 4.70
N PHE A 218 7.48 9.77 4.07
CA PHE A 218 7.78 9.53 2.65
C PHE A 218 9.26 9.20 2.42
N LEU A 219 9.88 8.42 3.31
CA LEU A 219 11.31 8.10 3.18
C LEU A 219 11.63 7.38 1.86
N GLN A 220 10.69 6.64 1.27
CA GLN A 220 10.84 6.00 -0.04
C GLN A 220 10.48 6.92 -1.23
N GLY A 221 10.11 8.18 -0.97
CA GLY A 221 9.55 9.11 -1.95
C GLY A 221 8.04 8.92 -2.14
N ARG A 222 7.34 9.98 -2.54
CA ARG A 222 5.87 10.02 -2.60
C ARG A 222 5.29 9.01 -3.57
N VAL A 223 5.96 8.80 -4.69
CA VAL A 223 5.42 7.95 -5.75
C VAL A 223 5.63 6.47 -5.47
N PHE A 224 6.58 6.10 -4.60
CA PHE A 224 6.86 4.71 -4.26
C PHE A 224 5.60 3.94 -3.82
N PHE A 225 4.72 4.60 -3.06
CA PHE A 225 3.46 4.01 -2.59
C PHE A 225 2.58 3.48 -3.74
N TYR A 226 2.54 4.16 -4.89
CA TYR A 226 1.77 3.71 -6.06
C TYR A 226 2.32 2.43 -6.66
N GLY A 227 3.61 2.12 -6.47
CA GLY A 227 4.21 0.90 -7.00
C GLY A 227 4.35 -0.22 -5.98
N SER A 228 4.29 0.08 -4.68
CA SER A 228 4.52 -0.89 -3.61
C SER A 228 3.26 -1.60 -3.11
N GLY A 229 2.08 -1.26 -3.63
CA GLY A 229 0.81 -1.75 -3.09
C GLY A 229 0.37 -3.13 -3.56
N LYS A 230 1.24 -3.88 -4.23
CA LYS A 230 0.96 -5.26 -4.67
C LYS A 230 0.42 -6.16 -3.55
N GLU A 231 0.97 -6.06 -2.34
CA GLU A 231 0.47 -6.81 -1.18
C GLU A 231 -0.99 -6.47 -0.87
N PHE A 232 -1.37 -5.20 -1.01
CA PHE A 232 -2.74 -4.75 -0.79
C PHE A 232 -3.66 -5.22 -1.92
N GLU A 233 -3.21 -5.17 -3.17
CA GLU A 233 -3.97 -5.72 -4.31
C GLU A 233 -4.20 -7.22 -4.19
N GLU A 234 -3.17 -7.99 -3.83
CA GLU A 234 -3.28 -9.44 -3.58
C GLU A 234 -4.26 -9.77 -2.45
N LYS A 235 -4.43 -8.84 -1.50
CA LYS A 235 -5.40 -8.92 -0.39
C LYS A 235 -6.75 -8.26 -0.70
N GLY A 236 -7.01 -7.87 -1.95
CA GLY A 236 -8.29 -7.28 -2.37
C GLY A 236 -8.47 -5.79 -2.00
N LEU A 237 -7.43 -5.13 -1.52
CA LEU A 237 -7.40 -3.73 -1.09
C LEU A 237 -6.90 -2.78 -2.21
N SER A 238 -7.15 -3.10 -3.49
CA SER A 238 -6.74 -2.29 -4.64
C SER A 238 -7.35 -0.88 -4.67
N ASN A 239 -8.39 -0.62 -3.86
CA ASN A 239 -9.06 0.68 -3.75
C ASN A 239 -8.40 1.65 -2.76
N LEU A 240 -7.25 1.30 -2.16
CA LEU A 240 -6.50 2.21 -1.27
C LEU A 240 -5.94 3.46 -1.98
N TYR A 241 -6.00 3.51 -3.32
CA TYR A 241 -5.50 4.64 -4.11
C TYR A 241 -6.52 5.78 -4.30
N VAL A 242 -7.75 5.65 -3.79
CA VAL A 242 -8.81 6.65 -3.99
C VAL A 242 -8.61 7.85 -3.04
N MET A 243 -7.88 8.87 -3.50
CA MET A 243 -8.25 10.25 -3.19
C MET A 243 -9.11 10.77 -4.34
N GLU A 244 -10.34 11.14 -3.98
CA GLU A 244 -11.35 11.89 -4.74
C GLU A 244 -11.68 11.40 -6.17
N GLN A 245 -12.82 10.72 -6.32
CA GLN A 245 -13.65 10.91 -7.50
C GLN A 245 -15.05 11.34 -7.05
N PRO A 246 -15.59 12.48 -7.54
CA PRO A 246 -17.00 12.77 -7.37
C PRO A 246 -17.77 11.73 -8.18
N PHE A 247 -18.61 10.94 -7.50
CA PHE A 247 -19.52 10.02 -8.16
C PHE A 247 -20.45 10.81 -9.09
N LYS A 248 -20.33 10.58 -10.40
CA LYS A 248 -21.43 10.87 -11.32
C LYS A 248 -22.49 9.79 -11.09
N ILE A 249 -23.58 10.20 -10.45
CA ILE A 249 -24.79 9.39 -10.34
C ILE A 249 -25.33 9.22 -11.77
N VAL A 250 -25.19 8.02 -12.33
CA VAL A 250 -26.01 7.59 -13.46
C VAL A 250 -27.35 7.20 -12.84
N ALA A 251 -28.42 7.88 -13.22
CA ALA A 251 -29.77 7.50 -12.80
C ALA A 251 -30.03 6.06 -13.26
N LEU A 252 -30.36 5.18 -12.31
CA LEU A 252 -30.85 3.84 -12.61
C LEU A 252 -32.25 3.96 -13.22
N ASP A 253 -32.42 3.39 -14.41
CA ASP A 253 -33.74 3.15 -15.00
C ASP A 253 -34.56 2.25 -14.08
N GLU A 254 -35.82 2.62 -13.88
CA GLU A 254 -36.78 1.87 -13.06
C GLU A 254 -36.98 0.45 -13.62
N GLU A 255 -36.70 -0.56 -12.77
CA GLU A 255 -36.95 -1.96 -13.06
C GLU A 255 -38.46 -2.21 -13.26
N LYS A 256 -38.81 -2.79 -14.41
CA LYS A 256 -40.14 -3.32 -14.67
C LYS A 256 -40.43 -4.52 -13.76
N PRO A 257 -41.67 -4.69 -13.26
CA PRO A 257 -42.03 -5.80 -12.40
C PRO A 257 -42.00 -7.14 -13.15
N LEU A 258 -41.33 -8.12 -12.54
CA LEU A 258 -41.29 -9.52 -13.01
C LEU A 258 -42.67 -10.20 -12.82
N PRO A 259 -43.10 -11.07 -13.75
CA PRO A 259 -44.34 -11.82 -13.63
C PRO A 259 -44.26 -12.93 -12.55
N PRO A 260 -45.42 -13.37 -12.00
CA PRO A 260 -45.47 -14.31 -10.88
C PRO A 260 -45.04 -15.72 -11.27
N VAL A 261 -44.27 -16.35 -10.38
CA VAL A 261 -43.76 -17.72 -10.50
C VAL A 261 -44.91 -18.73 -10.30
N GLU A 262 -45.14 -19.58 -11.30
CA GLU A 262 -46.01 -20.77 -11.18
C GLU A 262 -45.32 -21.85 -10.34
N ALA A 263 -46.06 -22.41 -9.38
CA ALA A 263 -45.60 -23.49 -8.52
C ALA A 263 -45.46 -24.82 -9.30
N PRO A 264 -44.35 -25.58 -9.13
CA PRO A 264 -44.22 -26.88 -9.77
C PRO A 264 -45.11 -27.93 -9.09
N LYS A 265 -45.86 -28.66 -9.92
CA LYS A 265 -46.63 -29.84 -9.56
C LYS A 265 -45.72 -30.96 -9.06
N VAL A 266 -46.15 -31.59 -7.97
CA VAL A 266 -45.62 -32.86 -7.46
C VAL A 266 -45.75 -33.93 -8.54
N VAL A 267 -44.64 -34.58 -8.90
CA VAL A 267 -44.63 -35.79 -9.73
C VAL A 267 -44.06 -36.92 -8.88
N GLU A 268 -44.85 -37.99 -8.79
CA GLU A 268 -44.60 -39.20 -8.02
C GLU A 268 -43.39 -40.00 -8.54
N ALA A 269 -42.71 -40.67 -7.61
CA ALA A 269 -41.56 -41.53 -7.88
C ALA A 269 -41.96 -42.87 -8.51
N PRO A 270 -41.23 -43.35 -9.54
CA PRO A 270 -41.28 -44.76 -9.94
C PRO A 270 -40.24 -45.59 -9.16
N LYS A 271 -40.71 -46.73 -8.66
CA LYS A 271 -39.93 -47.80 -8.02
C LYS A 271 -38.83 -48.32 -8.94
N VAL A 272 -37.60 -48.46 -8.43
CA VAL A 272 -36.50 -49.12 -9.12
C VAL A 272 -36.29 -50.52 -8.55
N GLU A 273 -36.43 -51.53 -9.42
CA GLU A 273 -36.11 -52.92 -9.16
C GLU A 273 -34.60 -53.17 -9.11
N VAL A 274 -34.21 -54.05 -8.18
CA VAL A 274 -32.85 -54.47 -7.89
C VAL A 274 -32.32 -55.40 -8.98
N LYS A 275 -31.19 -55.05 -9.60
CA LYS A 275 -30.33 -56.02 -10.30
C LYS A 275 -28.94 -56.06 -9.68
N LYS A 276 -28.60 -57.24 -9.13
CA LYS A 276 -27.25 -57.66 -8.77
C LYS A 276 -26.38 -57.71 -10.02
N VAL A 277 -25.23 -57.02 -10.01
CA VAL A 277 -24.12 -57.33 -10.91
C VAL A 277 -22.83 -57.52 -10.12
N VAL A 278 -22.27 -58.68 -10.41
CA VAL A 278 -21.06 -59.36 -9.99
C VAL A 278 -19.81 -58.48 -9.90
N ALA A 279 -19.02 -58.74 -8.86
CA ALA A 279 -17.75 -58.14 -8.54
C ALA A 279 -16.73 -58.19 -9.67
N LYS A 280 -16.09 -57.05 -9.94
CA LYS A 280 -14.84 -56.92 -10.70
C LYS A 280 -13.79 -56.39 -9.73
N VAL A 281 -12.74 -57.17 -9.52
CA VAL A 281 -11.59 -56.80 -8.68
C VAL A 281 -10.79 -55.75 -9.44
N GLU A 282 -10.73 -54.53 -8.88
CA GLU A 282 -9.85 -53.45 -9.33
C GLU A 282 -8.60 -53.34 -8.42
N PRO A 283 -7.48 -52.87 -8.97
CA PRO A 283 -6.17 -52.95 -8.35
C PRO A 283 -6.05 -52.04 -7.12
N VAL A 284 -5.20 -52.44 -6.18
CA VAL A 284 -4.87 -51.68 -4.97
C VAL A 284 -4.26 -50.32 -5.35
N VAL A 285 -5.12 -49.30 -5.40
CA VAL A 285 -4.73 -47.90 -5.44
C VAL A 285 -4.20 -47.54 -4.05
N LYS A 286 -2.93 -47.11 -3.98
CA LYS A 286 -2.37 -46.51 -2.77
C LYS A 286 -3.31 -45.40 -2.31
N LYS A 287 -3.85 -45.51 -1.09
CA LYS A 287 -4.58 -44.43 -0.41
C LYS A 287 -3.72 -43.17 -0.50
N ALA A 288 -4.11 -42.24 -1.37
CA ALA A 288 -3.78 -40.85 -1.17
C ALA A 288 -4.46 -40.45 0.15
N GLU A 289 -3.68 -39.92 1.08
CA GLU A 289 -4.22 -39.19 2.22
C GLU A 289 -5.16 -38.13 1.65
N ILE A 290 -6.46 -38.28 1.92
CA ILE A 290 -7.41 -37.19 1.73
C ILE A 290 -7.04 -36.21 2.84
N VAL A 291 -6.18 -35.24 2.51
CA VAL A 291 -6.13 -34.00 3.26
C VAL A 291 -7.50 -33.37 3.04
N GLU A 292 -8.37 -33.47 4.03
CA GLU A 292 -9.57 -32.63 4.07
C GLU A 292 -9.09 -31.19 3.95
N ILE A 293 -9.34 -30.57 2.79
CA ILE A 293 -9.24 -29.14 2.65
C ILE A 293 -10.37 -28.59 3.54
N HIS A 294 -10.05 -28.27 4.79
CA HIS A 294 -10.93 -27.47 5.62
C HIS A 294 -11.24 -26.21 4.80
N GLY A 295 -12.51 -26.03 4.45
CA GLY A 295 -12.97 -24.81 3.79
C GLY A 295 -12.56 -23.58 4.61
N PRO A 296 -12.55 -22.39 3.99
CA PRO A 296 -12.19 -21.16 4.71
C PRO A 296 -13.05 -21.02 5.96
N THR A 297 -12.41 -21.02 7.13
CA THR A 297 -13.06 -20.85 8.43
C THR A 297 -13.61 -19.43 8.53
N LYS A 298 -14.91 -19.27 8.76
CA LYS A 298 -15.54 -17.95 8.97
C LYS A 298 -15.08 -17.35 10.29
N SER A 299 -14.82 -16.04 10.34
CA SER A 299 -14.53 -15.36 11.61
C SER A 299 -15.71 -15.39 12.57
N ALA A 300 -15.44 -15.19 13.85
CA ALA A 300 -16.42 -15.00 14.91
C ALA A 300 -17.37 -13.82 14.61
N PHE A 301 -16.88 -12.79 13.93
CA PHE A 301 -17.71 -11.65 13.52
C PHE A 301 -18.75 -12.06 12.48
N LEU A 302 -18.32 -12.76 11.42
CA LEU A 302 -19.24 -13.26 10.39
C LEU A 302 -20.23 -14.29 10.95
N GLN A 303 -19.77 -15.18 11.82
CA GLN A 303 -20.64 -16.14 12.50
C GLN A 303 -21.73 -15.42 13.32
N ALA A 304 -21.37 -14.38 14.07
CA ALA A 304 -22.33 -13.59 14.84
C ALA A 304 -23.36 -12.89 13.94
N ALA A 305 -22.91 -12.31 12.81
CA ALA A 305 -23.78 -11.67 11.83
C ALA A 305 -24.77 -12.67 11.21
N GLU A 306 -24.29 -13.85 10.80
CA GLU A 306 -25.13 -14.91 10.24
C GLU A 306 -26.14 -15.46 11.25
N VAL A 307 -25.72 -15.67 12.50
CA VAL A 307 -26.63 -16.11 13.57
C VAL A 307 -27.70 -15.05 13.83
N ARG A 308 -27.31 -13.77 13.89
CA ARG A 308 -28.24 -12.65 14.06
C ARG A 308 -29.28 -12.61 12.94
N GLN A 309 -28.83 -12.76 11.69
CA GLN A 309 -29.68 -12.79 10.50
C GLN A 309 -30.60 -14.02 10.50
N ALA A 310 -30.05 -15.22 10.64
CA ALA A 310 -30.78 -16.48 10.54
C ALA A 310 -31.83 -16.65 11.64
N GLN A 311 -31.54 -16.18 12.86
CA GLN A 311 -32.45 -16.27 14.01
C GLN A 311 -33.26 -15.00 14.22
N ASN A 312 -33.09 -14.00 13.34
CA ASN A 312 -33.73 -12.69 13.42
C ASN A 312 -33.62 -12.04 14.81
N LEU A 313 -32.43 -12.12 15.43
CA LEU A 313 -32.19 -11.54 16.74
C LEU A 313 -31.99 -10.03 16.65
N GLU A 314 -32.32 -9.31 17.73
CA GLU A 314 -32.05 -7.87 17.85
C GLU A 314 -30.55 -7.59 17.98
N MET A 315 -29.85 -8.45 18.70
CA MET A 315 -28.43 -8.30 19.02
C MET A 315 -27.79 -9.68 19.22
N VAL A 316 -26.57 -9.86 18.72
CA VAL A 316 -25.75 -11.07 18.95
C VAL A 316 -24.35 -10.64 19.39
N GLU A 317 -23.85 -11.27 20.44
CA GLU A 317 -22.49 -11.03 20.94
C GLU A 317 -21.45 -11.69 20.03
N VAL A 318 -20.41 -10.94 19.69
CA VAL A 318 -19.24 -11.48 18.99
C VAL A 318 -18.33 -12.17 20.00
N ASP A 319 -17.94 -13.42 19.74
CA ASP A 319 -16.96 -14.14 20.57
C ASP A 319 -15.59 -13.46 20.45
N MET A 320 -15.26 -12.60 21.41
CA MET A 320 -14.03 -11.80 21.39
C MET A 320 -12.77 -12.65 21.54
N LEU A 321 -12.88 -13.84 22.16
CA LEU A 321 -11.76 -14.76 22.30
C LEU A 321 -11.43 -15.39 20.94
N LYS A 322 -12.44 -15.83 20.20
CA LYS A 322 -12.24 -16.32 18.83
C LYS A 322 -11.80 -15.20 17.89
N LEU A 323 -12.45 -14.03 17.98
CA LEU A 323 -12.09 -12.86 17.17
C LEU A 323 -10.61 -12.52 17.31
N LYS A 324 -10.06 -12.60 18.53
CA LYS A 324 -8.63 -12.38 18.79
C LYS A 324 -7.73 -13.24 17.88
N TYR A 325 -8.10 -14.49 17.62
CA TYR A 325 -7.34 -15.43 16.81
C TYR A 325 -7.72 -15.44 15.33
N ASP A 326 -8.90 -14.92 14.97
CA ASP A 326 -9.33 -14.80 13.57
C ASP A 326 -8.37 -13.92 12.73
N TYR A 327 -7.68 -12.99 13.39
CA TYR A 327 -6.62 -12.20 12.76
C TYR A 327 -5.54 -11.78 13.76
N VAL A 328 -4.33 -12.33 13.67
CA VAL A 328 -3.23 -12.00 14.60
C VAL A 328 -2.31 -10.96 13.98
N PHE A 329 -2.23 -9.77 14.60
CA PHE A 329 -1.28 -8.74 14.18
C PHE A 329 0.15 -9.15 14.47
N THR A 330 1.03 -9.01 13.47
CA THR A 330 2.48 -9.22 13.68
C THR A 330 3.08 -8.05 14.46
N LEU A 331 4.18 -8.28 15.18
CA LEU A 331 4.91 -7.22 15.92
C LEU A 331 5.28 -6.02 15.03
N ASN A 332 5.67 -6.27 13.78
CA ASN A 332 5.99 -5.20 12.84
C ASN A 332 4.74 -4.39 12.44
N MET A 333 3.61 -5.07 12.23
CA MET A 333 2.33 -4.38 11.99
C MET A 333 1.92 -3.56 13.20
N ILE A 334 2.07 -4.08 14.42
CA ILE A 334 1.77 -3.36 15.66
C ILE A 334 2.59 -2.08 15.76
N ASN A 335 3.91 -2.17 15.55
CA ASN A 335 4.79 -1.01 15.65
C ASN A 335 4.47 0.06 14.59
N ASN A 336 4.23 -0.35 13.36
CA ASN A 336 3.93 0.58 12.26
C ASN A 336 2.51 1.18 12.37
N LEU A 337 1.52 0.37 12.75
CA LEU A 337 0.14 0.81 12.89
C LEU A 337 -0.05 1.65 14.15
N SER A 338 0.58 1.33 15.28
CA SER A 338 0.47 2.15 16.50
C SER A 338 0.99 3.58 16.27
N ALA A 339 2.10 3.74 15.54
CA ALA A 339 2.64 5.07 15.20
C ALA A 339 1.74 5.86 14.23
N LYS A 340 1.10 5.18 13.26
CA LYS A 340 0.28 5.82 12.22
C LYS A 340 -1.16 6.08 12.69
N LEU A 341 -1.78 5.11 13.35
CA LEU A 341 -3.18 5.12 13.77
C LEU A 341 -3.44 6.05 14.95
N LYS A 342 -2.44 6.34 15.80
CA LYS A 342 -2.60 7.29 16.91
C LYS A 342 -3.10 8.67 16.50
N LYS A 343 -2.80 9.11 15.27
CA LYS A 343 -3.29 10.38 14.73
C LYS A 343 -4.73 10.32 14.22
N PHE A 344 -5.21 9.13 13.85
CA PHE A 344 -6.58 8.90 13.39
C PHE A 344 -7.54 8.57 14.53
N MET A 345 -7.00 8.27 15.72
CA MET A 345 -7.77 8.01 16.94
C MET A 345 -8.06 9.28 17.76
N THR A 346 -7.63 10.47 17.31
CA THR A 346 -7.94 11.73 18.01
C THR A 346 -9.36 12.18 17.69
N ARG A 347 -9.94 13.00 18.57
CA ARG A 347 -11.31 13.51 18.39
C ARG A 347 -11.42 14.35 17.13
N GLU A 348 -10.40 15.16 16.84
CA GLU A 348 -10.37 16.05 15.68
C GLU A 348 -10.41 15.26 14.38
N ALA A 349 -9.55 14.24 14.24
CA ALA A 349 -9.49 13.40 13.06
C ALA A 349 -10.78 12.58 12.87
N LEU A 350 -11.32 12.00 13.94
CA LEU A 350 -12.59 11.26 13.88
C LEU A 350 -13.76 12.18 13.52
N THR A 351 -13.78 13.43 14.01
CA THR A 351 -14.84 14.39 13.67
C THR A 351 -14.77 14.79 12.20
N GLU A 352 -13.56 15.00 11.67
CA GLU A 352 -13.34 15.27 10.25
C GLU A 352 -13.81 14.09 9.40
N MET A 353 -13.45 12.86 9.76
CA MET A 353 -13.87 11.64 9.06
C MET A 353 -15.38 11.38 9.12
N VAL A 354 -16.04 11.67 10.25
CA VAL A 354 -17.51 11.60 10.32
C VAL A 354 -18.15 12.63 9.39
N THR A 355 -17.59 13.85 9.34
CA THR A 355 -18.16 14.97 8.59
C THR A 355 -17.97 14.83 7.08
N TYR A 356 -16.77 14.43 6.64
CA TYR A 356 -16.39 14.41 5.22
C TYR A 356 -16.43 13.00 4.61
N ASP A 357 -16.04 11.97 5.39
CA ASP A 357 -15.95 10.58 4.91
C ASP A 357 -17.15 9.71 5.36
N LYS A 358 -18.11 10.30 6.09
CA LYS A 358 -19.28 9.63 6.66
C LYS A 358 -18.92 8.39 7.50
N LEU A 359 -17.80 8.46 8.22
CA LEU A 359 -17.28 7.37 9.06
C LEU A 359 -18.34 6.88 10.05
N GLY A 360 -18.54 5.55 10.10
CA GLY A 360 -19.55 4.89 10.93
C GLY A 360 -20.94 4.78 10.29
N SER A 361 -21.16 5.36 9.11
CA SER A 361 -22.38 5.14 8.33
C SER A 361 -22.26 3.91 7.42
N LYS A 362 -23.37 3.49 6.80
CA LYS A 362 -23.34 2.41 5.79
C LYS A 362 -22.48 2.77 4.56
N GLU A 363 -22.35 4.06 4.25
CA GLU A 363 -21.55 4.56 3.12
C GLU A 363 -20.05 4.65 3.46
N GLY A 364 -19.72 4.84 4.74
CA GLY A 364 -18.34 4.90 5.26
C GLY A 364 -18.18 4.02 6.49
N PRO A 365 -18.29 2.70 6.38
CA PRO A 365 -18.23 1.82 7.53
C PRO A 365 -16.83 1.82 8.15
N VAL A 366 -16.76 1.60 9.47
CA VAL A 366 -15.50 1.46 10.18
C VAL A 366 -14.89 0.09 9.85
N PRO A 367 -13.61 -0.01 9.44
CA PRO A 367 -13.00 -1.29 9.17
C PRO A 367 -12.90 -2.16 10.43
N LEU A 368 -13.33 -3.43 10.36
CA LEU A 368 -13.24 -4.37 11.49
C LEU A 368 -11.79 -4.57 11.93
N LEU A 369 -10.83 -4.59 11.01
CA LEU A 369 -9.41 -4.69 11.35
C LEU A 369 -8.92 -3.48 12.15
N PHE A 370 -9.43 -2.28 11.86
CA PHE A 370 -9.09 -1.07 12.62
C PHE A 370 -9.66 -1.15 14.04
N LEU A 371 -10.92 -1.56 14.15
CA LEU A 371 -11.58 -1.76 15.43
C LEU A 371 -10.88 -2.84 16.28
N LYS A 372 -10.58 -3.99 15.68
CA LYS A 372 -9.86 -5.09 16.30
C LYS A 372 -8.48 -4.66 16.79
N PHE A 373 -7.75 -3.89 15.98
CA PHE A 373 -6.44 -3.36 16.37
C PHE A 373 -6.53 -2.55 17.66
N MET A 374 -7.50 -1.63 17.75
CA MET A 374 -7.67 -0.80 18.94
C MET A 374 -8.02 -1.62 20.17
N ILE A 375 -8.84 -2.67 20.01
CA ILE A 375 -9.21 -3.59 21.11
C ILE A 375 -8.02 -4.43 21.55
N ASP A 376 -7.32 -5.08 20.63
CA ASP A 376 -6.18 -5.97 20.92
C ASP A 376 -5.01 -5.22 21.55
N MET A 377 -4.73 -4.01 21.07
CA MET A 377 -3.63 -3.15 21.56
C MET A 377 -4.02 -2.30 22.75
N GLN A 378 -5.25 -2.45 23.28
CA GLN A 378 -5.75 -1.70 24.43
C GLN A 378 -5.67 -0.18 24.25
N GLU A 379 -5.96 0.32 23.04
CA GLU A 379 -6.02 1.75 22.73
C GLU A 379 -7.34 2.36 23.24
N HIS A 380 -7.56 2.30 24.57
CA HIS A 380 -8.81 2.70 25.23
C HIS A 380 -9.22 4.13 24.89
N THR A 381 -8.27 5.06 24.85
CA THR A 381 -8.54 6.47 24.50
C THR A 381 -9.11 6.60 23.10
N GLY A 382 -8.60 5.83 22.13
CA GLY A 382 -9.10 5.82 20.76
C GLY A 382 -10.52 5.28 20.66
N LEU A 383 -10.79 4.17 21.35
CA LEU A 383 -12.13 3.57 21.40
C LEU A 383 -13.17 4.48 22.08
N TYR A 384 -12.82 5.13 23.18
CA TYR A 384 -13.70 6.12 23.82
C TYR A 384 -13.94 7.34 22.93
N ASN A 385 -12.92 7.83 22.22
CA ASN A 385 -13.09 8.93 21.26
C ASN A 385 -14.05 8.53 20.14
N MET A 386 -13.88 7.34 19.57
CA MET A 386 -14.75 6.80 18.53
C MET A 386 -16.20 6.70 19.00
N VAL A 387 -16.45 6.11 20.18
CA VAL A 387 -17.80 6.03 20.75
C VAL A 387 -18.39 7.41 21.04
N THR A 388 -17.56 8.37 21.49
CA THR A 388 -18.02 9.74 21.76
C THR A 388 -18.44 10.49 20.49
N ILE A 389 -17.69 10.30 19.40
CA ILE A 389 -17.85 11.08 18.16
C ILE A 389 -18.84 10.43 17.19
N ILE A 390 -18.75 9.10 17.01
CA ILE A 390 -19.60 8.35 16.07
C ILE A 390 -20.89 7.87 16.77
N GLY A 391 -20.81 7.56 18.06
CA GLY A 391 -21.86 6.89 18.82
C GLY A 391 -21.44 5.48 19.23
N ASP A 392 -22.21 4.85 20.11
CA ASP A 392 -22.01 3.46 20.52
C ASP A 392 -22.49 2.45 19.47
N GLU A 393 -23.24 2.92 18.46
CA GLU A 393 -23.72 2.13 17.33
C GLU A 393 -23.31 2.71 15.98
N PHE A 394 -22.70 1.90 15.12
CA PHE A 394 -22.23 2.30 13.79
C PHE A 394 -22.04 1.10 12.87
N PHE A 395 -21.82 1.34 11.58
CA PHE A 395 -21.58 0.26 10.61
C PHE A 395 -20.10 -0.13 10.55
N VAL A 396 -19.85 -1.42 10.43
CA VAL A 396 -18.53 -2.04 10.33
C VAL A 396 -18.43 -2.93 9.10
N SER A 397 -17.36 -2.78 8.34
CA SER A 397 -17.03 -3.66 7.21
C SER A 397 -16.13 -4.80 7.68
N ASN A 398 -16.38 -6.01 7.19
CA ASN A 398 -15.61 -7.19 7.59
C ASN A 398 -14.53 -7.54 6.54
N GLU A 399 -13.30 -7.09 6.78
CA GLU A 399 -12.14 -7.40 5.94
C GLU A 399 -11.43 -8.71 6.33
N ILE A 400 -11.83 -9.37 7.43
CA ILE A 400 -11.23 -10.63 7.89
C ILE A 400 -11.68 -11.80 7.02
N ASP A 401 -12.90 -11.72 6.47
CA ASP A 401 -13.54 -12.76 5.67
C ASP A 401 -13.70 -12.37 4.18
N PRO A 402 -12.63 -12.01 3.45
CA PRO A 402 -12.75 -11.45 2.09
C PRO A 402 -13.31 -12.45 1.06
N THR A 403 -13.26 -13.75 1.35
CA THR A 403 -13.84 -14.81 0.52
C THR A 403 -15.36 -14.85 0.57
N PHE A 404 -15.96 -14.25 1.60
CA PHE A 404 -17.39 -14.14 1.76
C PHE A 404 -17.77 -12.70 1.38
N LYS A 405 -18.69 -12.51 0.43
CA LYS A 405 -19.19 -11.17 0.12
C LYS A 405 -19.97 -10.66 1.33
N THR A 406 -19.33 -9.87 2.17
CA THR A 406 -19.89 -9.33 3.41
C THR A 406 -20.41 -7.93 3.15
N GLU A 407 -21.65 -7.68 3.55
CA GLU A 407 -22.21 -6.34 3.62
C GLU A 407 -21.76 -5.66 4.92
N PRO A 408 -21.73 -4.31 5.00
CA PRO A 408 -21.49 -3.62 6.25
C PRO A 408 -22.54 -3.98 7.29
N GLU A 409 -22.09 -4.44 8.45
CA GLU A 409 -22.95 -4.84 9.56
C GLU A 409 -23.04 -3.71 10.58
N ARG A 410 -24.24 -3.44 11.09
CA ARG A 410 -24.42 -2.49 12.18
C ARG A 410 -23.98 -3.16 13.48
N VAL A 411 -23.10 -2.50 14.22
CA VAL A 411 -22.57 -3.01 15.49
C VAL A 411 -22.84 -2.03 16.61
N LYS A 412 -22.91 -2.56 17.84
CA LYS A 412 -22.86 -1.81 19.08
C LYS A 412 -21.59 -2.17 19.84
N ILE A 413 -20.90 -1.20 20.41
CA ILE A 413 -19.69 -1.42 21.19
C ILE A 413 -19.86 -0.92 22.61
N LEU A 414 -19.62 -1.80 23.57
CA LEU A 414 -19.80 -1.51 25.00
C LEU A 414 -18.53 -1.79 25.80
N ASN A 415 -18.29 -0.94 26.79
CA ASN A 415 -17.32 -1.15 27.85
C ASN A 415 -17.88 -0.55 29.15
N ASN A 416 -18.51 -1.40 29.96
CA ASN A 416 -19.19 -1.01 31.19
C ASN A 416 -19.22 -2.18 32.19
N SER A 417 -19.95 -2.03 33.30
CA SER A 417 -20.10 -3.08 34.31
C SER A 417 -20.74 -4.36 33.77
N THR A 418 -21.58 -4.31 32.73
CA THR A 418 -22.20 -5.50 32.14
C THR A 418 -21.21 -6.31 31.30
N THR A 419 -20.14 -5.69 30.80
CA THR A 419 -19.05 -6.35 30.06
C THR A 419 -17.79 -6.55 30.92
N ASN A 420 -17.89 -6.47 32.24
CA ASN A 420 -16.74 -6.51 33.17
C ASN A 420 -15.64 -5.48 32.83
N ASN A 421 -16.04 -4.32 32.30
CA ASN A 421 -15.16 -3.25 31.83
C ASN A 421 -14.19 -3.69 30.71
N GLN A 422 -14.59 -4.67 29.91
CA GLN A 422 -13.89 -5.07 28.68
C GLN A 422 -14.67 -4.60 27.45
N TRP A 423 -13.96 -4.30 26.37
CA TRP A 423 -14.56 -3.93 25.10
C TRP A 423 -15.24 -5.14 24.46
N GLN A 424 -16.55 -5.04 24.27
CA GLN A 424 -17.38 -6.08 23.67
C GLN A 424 -18.07 -5.53 22.42
N ILE A 425 -18.04 -6.32 21.33
CA ILE A 425 -18.75 -6.02 20.09
C ILE A 425 -20.04 -6.84 20.04
N TYR A 426 -21.13 -6.19 19.66
CA TYR A 426 -22.40 -6.84 19.36
C TYR A 426 -22.82 -6.51 17.94
N VAL A 427 -23.27 -7.50 17.17
CA VAL A 427 -23.93 -7.26 15.88
C VAL A 427 -25.41 -6.98 16.15
N VAL A 428 -25.90 -5.83 15.72
CA VAL A 428 -27.28 -5.38 15.97
C VAL A 428 -28.08 -5.32 14.68
N ARG A 429 -29.41 -5.45 14.79
CA ARG A 429 -30.28 -5.34 13.62
C ARG A 429 -30.14 -3.93 12.98
N PRO A 430 -29.92 -3.84 11.65
CA PRO A 430 -29.98 -2.55 10.95
C PRO A 430 -31.43 -2.04 10.97
N ASN A 431 -31.62 -0.75 11.28
CA ASN A 431 -32.95 -0.13 11.31
C ASN A 431 -33.41 0.26 9.91
#